data_AF-A0AAW0BHI2-F1
#
_entry.id   AF-A0AAW0BHI2-F1
#
_cell.length_a   1.000
_cell.length_b   1.000
_cell.length_c   1.000
_cell.angle_alpha   90.00
_cell.angle_beta   90.00
_cell.angle_gamma   90.00
#
_symmetry.space_group_name_H-M   'P 1'
#
loop_
_entity.id
_entity.type
_entity.pdbx_description
1 polymer ?
#
loop_
_entity_poly.entity_id
_entity_poly.type
_entity_poly.pdbx_seq_one_letter_code
_entity_poly.pdbx_strand_id
1 'polypeptide(L)'
;MDSSFAGDRKTVVNNRAEILELQRRIVELSHANEAAQWRLHAYRFPVLTLPSEIVSEIFTHTLPPYPECPSQTGPFSPTSLSHICSKWREIALGTPRLWTAIAVSSPTLFNSASKLGRCL
;
A
#
# COMPACT_ATOMS: atom_id res chain seq x y z
N MET A 1 2.42 65.74 -5.77
CA MET A 1 3.08 64.46 -5.42
C MET A 1 2.47 63.79 -4.18
N ASP A 2 1.93 64.55 -3.20
CA ASP A 2 1.38 64.01 -1.95
C ASP A 2 0.13 63.12 -2.05
N SER A 3 -0.71 63.30 -3.08
CA SER A 3 -1.94 62.50 -3.25
C SER A 3 -1.67 61.01 -3.54
N SER A 4 -0.56 60.69 -4.22
CA SER A 4 -0.17 59.31 -4.55
C SER A 4 0.20 58.52 -3.30
N PHE A 5 1.01 59.12 -2.41
CA PHE A 5 1.46 58.48 -1.17
C PHE A 5 0.33 58.22 -0.16
N ALA A 6 -0.76 58.96 -0.23
CA ALA A 6 -1.94 58.73 0.58
C ALA A 6 -2.77 57.52 0.08
N GLY A 7 -2.83 57.33 -1.24
CA GLY A 7 -3.44 56.16 -1.87
C GLY A 7 -2.67 54.87 -1.54
N ASP A 8 -1.34 54.90 -1.72
CA ASP A 8 -0.46 53.76 -1.45
C ASP A 8 -0.52 53.32 0.02
N ARG A 9 -0.62 54.27 0.95
CA ARG A 9 -0.78 53.97 2.38
C ARG A 9 -2.06 53.20 2.70
N LYS A 10 -3.19 53.59 2.10
CA LYS A 10 -4.47 52.89 2.28
C LYS A 10 -4.39 51.47 1.70
N THR A 11 -3.79 51.32 0.53
CA THR A 11 -3.57 50.03 -0.10
C THR A 11 -2.74 49.10 0.78
N VAL A 12 -1.61 49.57 1.33
CA VAL A 12 -0.76 48.76 2.21
C VAL A 12 -1.50 48.34 3.48
N VAL A 13 -2.33 49.21 4.06
CA VAL A 13 -3.13 48.88 5.26
C VAL A 13 -4.19 47.82 4.95
N ASN A 14 -4.91 47.97 3.83
CA ASN A 14 -5.91 47.00 3.40
C ASN A 14 -5.28 45.63 3.10
N ASN A 15 -4.17 45.62 2.36
CA ASN A 15 -3.46 44.39 2.04
C ASN A 15 -2.92 43.71 3.31
N ARG A 16 -2.43 44.48 4.29
CA ARG A 16 -2.00 43.93 5.58
C ARG A 16 -3.15 43.28 6.35
N ALA A 17 -4.31 43.92 6.38
CA ALA A 17 -5.49 43.36 7.02
C ALA A 17 -5.92 42.04 6.33
N GLU A 18 -5.90 42.02 5.00
CA GLU A 18 -6.24 40.83 4.21
C GLU A 18 -5.21 39.70 4.39
N ILE A 19 -3.91 40.01 4.44
CA ILE A 19 -2.85 39.03 4.73
C ILE A 19 -3.08 38.37 6.09
N LEU A 20 -3.42 39.16 7.11
CA LEU A 20 -3.65 38.64 8.46
C LEU A 20 -4.85 37.69 8.49
N GLU A 21 -5.95 38.05 7.81
CA GLU A 21 -7.13 37.20 7.75
C GLU A 21 -6.87 35.90 6.97
N LEU A 22 -6.16 35.98 5.84
CA LEU A 22 -5.79 34.80 5.07
C LEU A 22 -4.83 33.89 5.86
N GLN A 23 -3.88 34.45 6.60
CA GLN A 23 -3.00 33.68 7.48
C GLN A 23 -3.78 32.96 8.56
N ARG A 24 -4.75 33.61 9.20
CA ARG A 24 -5.64 32.99 10.18
C ARG A 24 -6.36 31.78 9.55
N ARG A 25 -6.90 31.96 8.34
CA ARG A 25 -7.64 30.90 7.65
C ARG A 25 -6.74 29.74 7.21
N ILE A 26 -5.50 30.02 6.81
CA ILE A 26 -4.51 28.98 6.51
C ILE A 26 -4.26 28.11 7.73
N VAL A 27 -4.05 28.72 8.90
CA VAL A 27 -3.82 27.98 10.16
C VAL A 27 -5.03 27.12 10.52
N GLU A 28 -6.25 27.66 10.43
CA GLU A 28 -7.46 26.90 10.73
C GLU A 28 -7.63 25.69 9.80
N LEU A 29 -7.45 25.91 8.50
CA LEU A 29 -7.57 24.84 7.51
C LEU A 29 -6.43 23.83 7.61
N SER A 30 -5.21 24.24 7.99
CA SER A 30 -4.10 23.31 8.19
C SER A 30 -4.37 22.40 9.39
N HIS A 31 -4.88 22.94 10.49
CA HIS A 31 -5.28 22.15 11.65
C HIS A 31 -6.39 21.15 11.30
N ALA A 32 -7.41 21.58 10.55
CA ALA A 32 -8.48 20.70 10.08
C ALA A 32 -7.96 19.60 9.13
N ASN A 33 -7.00 19.94 8.25
CA ASN A 33 -6.35 19.00 7.35
C ASN A 33 -5.52 17.97 8.13
N GLU A 34 -4.74 18.36 9.13
CA GLU A 34 -3.97 17.42 9.95
C GLU A 34 -4.89 16.39 10.64
N ALA A 35 -6.02 16.84 11.19
CA ALA A 35 -7.03 15.95 11.77
C ALA A 35 -7.67 15.01 10.73
N ALA A 36 -7.86 15.47 9.49
CA ALA A 36 -8.33 14.63 8.40
C ALA A 36 -7.26 13.64 7.90
N GLN A 37 -6.01 14.07 7.85
CA GLN A 37 -4.87 13.24 7.48
C GLN A 37 -4.70 12.09 8.45
N TRP A 38 -4.81 12.33 9.77
CA TRP A 38 -4.78 11.24 10.77
C TRP A 38 -5.81 10.15 10.46
N ARG A 39 -7.06 10.53 10.17
CA ARG A 39 -8.12 9.58 9.82
C ARG A 39 -7.76 8.78 8.57
N LEU A 40 -7.18 9.41 7.55
CA LEU A 40 -6.73 8.73 6.33
C LEU A 40 -5.49 7.86 6.55
N HIS A 41 -4.58 8.23 7.45
CA HIS A 41 -3.40 7.45 7.79
C HIS A 41 -3.76 6.09 8.37
N ALA A 42 -4.85 5.99 9.13
CA ALA A 42 -5.40 4.72 9.58
C ALA A 42 -5.80 3.79 8.41
N TYR A 43 -6.19 4.35 7.26
CA TYR A 43 -6.57 3.60 6.06
C TYR A 43 -5.47 3.49 5.00
N ARG A 44 -4.28 4.06 5.24
CA ARG A 44 -3.23 4.19 4.21
C ARG A 44 -2.64 2.85 3.75
N PHE A 45 -2.90 1.78 4.49
CA PHE A 45 -2.56 0.42 4.10
C PHE A 45 -3.67 -0.56 4.50
N PRO A 46 -4.79 -0.64 3.74
CA PRO A 46 -5.93 -1.49 4.10
C PRO A 46 -5.53 -2.95 4.29
N VAL A 47 -4.52 -3.41 3.55
CA VAL A 47 -4.03 -4.79 3.65
C VAL A 47 -3.13 -5.05 4.86
N LEU A 48 -2.67 -4.01 5.55
CA LEU A 48 -2.00 -4.10 6.85
C LEU A 48 -2.97 -3.90 8.02
N THR A 49 -4.18 -3.41 7.76
CA THR A 49 -5.23 -3.27 8.78
C THR A 49 -6.11 -4.52 8.90
N LEU A 50 -6.04 -5.43 7.93
CA LEU A 50 -6.75 -6.70 8.00
C LEU A 50 -6.12 -7.62 9.07
N PRO A 51 -6.95 -8.32 9.86
CA PRO A 51 -6.47 -9.41 10.71
C PRO A 51 -5.69 -10.46 9.91
N SER A 52 -4.72 -11.11 10.54
CA SER A 52 -3.88 -12.13 9.91
C SER A 52 -4.68 -13.26 9.27
N GLU A 53 -5.81 -13.61 9.87
CA GLU A 53 -6.70 -14.68 9.44
C GLU A 53 -7.34 -14.36 8.08
N ILE A 54 -7.77 -13.11 7.89
CA ILE A 54 -8.39 -12.66 6.63
C ILE A 54 -7.36 -12.60 5.52
N VAL A 55 -6.15 -12.10 5.81
CA VAL A 55 -5.06 -12.07 4.82
C VAL A 55 -4.62 -13.49 4.44
N SER A 56 -4.52 -14.41 5.41
CA SER A 56 -4.27 -15.83 5.16
C SER A 56 -5.33 -16.43 4.25
N GLU A 57 -6.62 -16.18 4.50
CA GLU A 57 -7.69 -16.70 3.65
C GLU A 57 -7.60 -16.15 2.22
N ILE A 58 -7.34 -14.85 2.06
CA ILE A 58 -7.10 -14.24 0.74
C ILE A 58 -5.94 -14.94 0.02
N PHE A 59 -4.82 -15.22 0.71
CA PHE A 59 -3.71 -15.95 0.10
C PHE A 59 -4.12 -17.35 -0.34
N THR A 60 -4.97 -18.06 0.42
CA THR A 60 -5.41 -19.39 -0.01
C THR A 60 -6.31 -19.36 -1.25
N HIS A 61 -7.03 -18.25 -1.48
CA HIS A 61 -7.80 -18.05 -2.71
C HIS A 61 -6.95 -17.74 -3.93
N THR A 62 -5.65 -17.42 -3.78
CA THR A 62 -4.74 -17.30 -4.91
C THR A 62 -4.17 -18.65 -5.36
N LEU A 63 -4.43 -19.73 -4.61
CA LEU A 63 -3.99 -21.07 -4.97
C LEU A 63 -4.90 -21.68 -6.05
N PRO A 64 -4.34 -22.39 -7.04
CA PRO A 64 -5.14 -23.18 -7.96
C PRO A 64 -5.82 -24.36 -7.23
N PRO A 65 -6.94 -24.88 -7.76
CA PRO A 65 -7.59 -26.06 -7.20
C PRO A 65 -6.70 -27.30 -7.35
N TYR A 66 -6.62 -28.12 -6.31
CA TYR A 66 -5.94 -29.41 -6.36
C TYR A 66 -6.52 -30.28 -7.50
N PRO A 67 -5.70 -31.01 -8.30
CA PRO A 67 -4.28 -31.31 -8.11
C PRO A 67 -3.30 -30.30 -8.74
N GLU A 68 -3.78 -29.18 -9.28
CA GLU A 68 -2.89 -28.15 -9.79
C GLU A 68 -2.14 -27.49 -8.63
N CYS A 69 -0.87 -27.16 -8.85
CA CYS A 69 0.00 -26.58 -7.83
C CYS A 69 0.49 -25.21 -8.32
N PRO A 70 0.53 -24.19 -7.43
CA PRO A 70 1.11 -22.90 -7.77
C PRO A 70 2.59 -23.09 -8.16
N SER A 71 3.04 -22.32 -9.14
CA SER A 71 4.46 -22.19 -9.42
C SER A 71 5.18 -21.62 -8.19
N GLN A 72 6.39 -22.11 -7.91
CA GLN A 72 7.25 -21.56 -6.86
C GLN A 72 7.53 -20.06 -7.07
N THR A 73 7.55 -19.62 -8.33
CA THR A 73 7.84 -18.24 -8.73
C THR A 73 6.72 -17.68 -9.61
N GLY A 74 6.57 -16.35 -9.63
CA GLY A 74 5.56 -15.67 -10.43
C GLY A 74 4.52 -14.93 -9.59
N PRO A 75 3.62 -14.18 -10.26
CA PRO A 75 2.62 -13.38 -9.60
C PRO A 75 1.71 -14.27 -8.75
N PHE A 76 1.44 -13.85 -7.52
CA PHE A 76 0.60 -14.57 -6.55
C PHE A 76 1.11 -15.95 -6.12
N SER A 77 2.36 -16.32 -6.45
CA SER A 77 3.01 -17.48 -5.85
C SER A 77 3.18 -17.28 -4.33
N PRO A 78 3.13 -18.36 -3.51
CA PRO A 78 3.41 -18.30 -2.07
C PRO A 78 4.70 -17.52 -1.75
N THR A 79 5.74 -17.76 -2.55
CA THR A 79 7.02 -17.06 -2.46
C THR A 79 6.85 -15.56 -2.74
N SER A 80 6.20 -15.18 -3.84
CA SER A 80 5.95 -13.77 -4.18
C SER A 80 5.16 -13.04 -3.09
N LEU A 81 4.13 -13.67 -2.52
CA LEU A 81 3.34 -13.12 -1.42
C LEU A 81 4.22 -12.84 -0.18
N SER A 82 5.17 -13.73 0.12
CA SER A 82 6.12 -13.57 1.24
C SER A 82 7.19 -12.48 1.02
N HIS A 83 7.33 -11.94 -0.19
CA HIS A 83 8.32 -10.92 -0.52
C HIS A 83 7.77 -9.48 -0.56
N ILE A 84 6.46 -9.28 -0.39
CA ILE A 84 5.83 -7.95 -0.49
C ILE A 84 6.20 -7.04 0.69
N CYS A 85 6.03 -7.51 1.93
CA CYS A 85 6.44 -6.79 3.13
C CYS A 85 6.71 -7.77 4.29
N SER A 86 7.28 -7.28 5.41
CA SER A 86 7.55 -8.11 6.59
C SER A 86 6.29 -8.77 7.17
N LYS A 87 5.17 -8.04 7.22
CA LYS A 87 3.91 -8.57 7.75
C LYS A 87 3.34 -9.69 6.89
N TRP A 88 3.36 -9.53 5.57
CA TRP A 88 2.91 -10.57 4.64
C TRP A 88 3.81 -11.79 4.68
N ARG A 89 5.12 -11.61 4.90
CA ARG A 89 6.04 -12.73 5.11
C ARG A 89 5.67 -13.56 6.32
N GLU A 90 5.43 -12.92 7.46
CA GLU A 90 5.00 -13.59 8.68
C GLU A 90 3.72 -14.42 8.44
N ILE A 91 2.71 -13.79 7.82
CA ILE A 91 1.43 -14.45 7.53
C ILE A 91 1.61 -15.60 6.54
N ALA A 92 2.33 -15.38 5.43
CA ALA A 92 2.54 -16.39 4.41
C ALA A 92 3.28 -17.61 4.96
N LEU A 93 4.36 -17.40 5.73
CA LEU A 93 5.11 -18.49 6.38
C LEU A 93 4.28 -19.19 7.46
N GLY A 94 3.42 -18.46 8.16
CA GLY A 94 2.49 -18.98 9.15
C GLY A 94 1.24 -19.66 8.57
N THR A 95 1.09 -19.75 7.25
CA THR A 95 -0.07 -20.37 6.57
C THR A 95 0.34 -21.66 5.84
N PRO A 96 0.29 -22.84 6.49
CA PRO A 96 0.77 -24.11 5.91
C PRO A 96 0.10 -24.50 4.59
N ARG A 97 -1.17 -24.10 4.39
CA ARG A 97 -1.93 -24.36 3.16
C ARG A 97 -1.24 -23.81 1.90
N LEU A 98 -0.49 -22.71 2.01
CA LEU A 98 0.25 -22.13 0.89
C LEU A 98 1.44 -22.99 0.43
N TRP A 99 1.96 -23.83 1.33
CA TRP A 99 3.17 -24.62 1.10
C TRP A 99 2.87 -26.11 0.95
N THR A 100 1.59 -26.49 0.88
CA THR A 100 1.17 -27.90 0.81
C THR A 100 1.50 -28.55 -0.54
N ALA A 101 1.53 -27.77 -1.62
CA ALA A 101 1.92 -28.25 -2.94
C ALA A 101 2.52 -27.09 -3.73
N ILE A 102 3.76 -27.23 -4.21
CA ILE A 102 4.44 -26.19 -5.00
C ILE A 102 5.15 -26.83 -6.19
N ALA A 103 4.86 -26.32 -7.39
CA ALA A 103 5.56 -26.73 -8.60
C ALA A 103 6.93 -26.05 -8.69
N VAL A 104 8.00 -26.84 -8.64
CA VAL A 104 9.37 -26.34 -8.80
C VAL A 104 9.84 -26.58 -10.23
N SER A 105 10.01 -25.49 -10.97
CA SER A 105 10.66 -25.52 -12.28
C SER A 105 12.18 -25.37 -12.09
N SER A 106 12.90 -26.50 -12.03
CA SER A 106 14.36 -26.46 -12.13
C SER A 106 14.78 -26.22 -13.59
N PRO A 107 15.60 -25.20 -13.90
CA PRO A 107 16.10 -25.00 -15.26
C PRO A 107 17.05 -26.10 -15.74
N THR A 108 17.58 -26.95 -14.83
CA THR A 108 18.78 -27.76 -15.11
C THR A 108 18.56 -29.27 -15.20
N LEU A 109 17.34 -29.79 -15.11
CA LEU A 109 17.06 -31.23 -15.26
C LEU A 109 15.89 -31.52 -16.21
N PHE A 110 15.92 -30.93 -17.42
CA PHE A 110 15.14 -31.44 -18.54
C PHE A 110 15.98 -32.45 -19.33
N ASN A 111 15.95 -33.71 -18.90
CA ASN A 111 16.20 -34.82 -19.80
C ASN A 111 14.90 -35.61 -19.97
N SER A 112 14.36 -35.54 -21.19
CA SER A 112 13.23 -36.23 -21.81
C SER A 112 11.99 -36.61 -20.98
N ALA A 113 10.84 -36.15 -21.51
CA ALA A 113 9.51 -36.75 -21.40
C ALA A 113 8.84 -36.75 -20.01
N SER A 114 8.27 -35.61 -19.61
CA SER A 114 6.88 -35.50 -19.12
C SER A 114 6.60 -34.07 -18.69
N LYS A 115 5.60 -33.46 -19.31
CA LYS A 115 5.11 -32.11 -19.01
C LYS A 115 4.23 -32.16 -17.76
N LEU A 116 4.80 -32.56 -16.64
CA LEU A 116 4.16 -32.53 -15.34
C LEU A 116 5.14 -31.79 -14.42
N GLY A 117 4.83 -30.53 -14.12
CA GLY A 117 5.49 -29.84 -13.02
C GLY A 117 5.35 -30.73 -11.80
N ARG A 118 6.46 -31.22 -11.25
CA ARG A 118 6.43 -31.99 -10.02
C ARG A 118 6.06 -31.05 -8.89
N CYS A 119 4.93 -31.32 -8.24
CA CYS A 119 4.61 -30.70 -6.96
C CYS A 119 5.51 -31.35 -5.90
N LEU A 120 6.22 -30.53 -5.14
CA LEU A 120 6.85 -30.94 -3.89
C LEU A 120 5.79 -31.14 -2.81
#